data_AF-A0A8T5MAH9-F1
#
_entry.id   AF-A0A8T5MAH9-F1
#
_cell.length_a   1.000
_cell.length_b   1.000
_cell.length_c   1.000
_cell.angle_alpha   90.00
_cell.angle_beta   90.00
_cell.angle_gamma   90.00
#
_symmetry.space_group_name_H-M   'P 1'
#
loop_
_entity.id
_entity.type
_entity.pdbx_description
1 polymer ?
#
loop_
_entity_poly.entity_id
_entity_poly.type
_entity_poly.pdbx_seq_one_letter_code
_entity_poly.pdbx_strand_id
1 'polypeptide(L)'
;MVKSKHFVPRIKPLYFINEDEIRKYVSLKKFKILKKRCPYASLSYRDEVRALLDKFEESNKGTKNSIVNSFLEILPLLKKHYKNSKEINVCSCGEPCIGEVCKGCEVVKKVG
;
A
#
# COMPACT_ATOMS: atom_id res chain seq x y z
N MET A 1 4.21 11.45 -8.10
CA MET A 1 5.03 11.16 -6.91
C MET A 1 5.88 12.37 -6.67
N VAL A 2 6.01 12.83 -5.42
CA VAL A 2 6.89 13.96 -5.14
C VAL A 2 8.32 13.50 -5.37
N LYS A 3 9.03 14.15 -6.31
CA LYS A 3 10.45 13.89 -6.55
C LYS A 3 11.23 14.71 -5.52
N SER A 4 11.83 14.04 -4.54
CA SER A 4 12.68 14.67 -3.51
C SER A 4 13.83 13.73 -3.20
N LYS A 5 15.01 14.30 -2.94
CA LYS A 5 16.21 13.57 -2.50
C LYS A 5 16.01 12.78 -1.20
N HIS A 6 14.99 13.15 -0.41
CA HIS A 6 14.66 12.49 0.86
C HIS A 6 13.72 11.28 0.69
N PHE A 7 13.20 11.01 -0.52
CA PHE A 7 12.32 9.87 -0.76
C PHE A 7 12.93 8.88 -1.75
N VAL A 8 13.19 7.66 -1.29
CA VAL A 8 13.56 6.55 -2.17
C VAL A 8 12.35 6.14 -3.02
N PRO A 9 12.48 6.03 -4.36
CA PRO A 9 11.41 5.53 -5.21
C PRO A 9 10.99 4.12 -4.82
N ARG A 10 9.67 3.89 -4.72
CA ARG A 10 9.09 2.57 -4.42
C ARG A 10 8.37 2.05 -5.65
N ILE A 11 8.72 0.83 -6.06
CA ILE A 11 8.02 0.08 -7.12
C ILE A 11 7.22 -1.06 -6.50
N LYS A 12 6.18 -1.51 -7.20
CA LYS A 12 5.38 -2.68 -6.84
C LYS A 12 5.44 -3.68 -8.01
N PRO A 13 6.45 -4.56 -8.08
CA PRO A 13 6.62 -5.46 -9.23
C PRO A 13 5.44 -6.41 -9.43
N LEU A 14 4.78 -6.81 -8.34
CA LEU A 14 3.68 -7.77 -8.34
C LEU A 14 2.30 -7.08 -8.36
N TYR A 15 2.21 -5.82 -8.78
CA TYR A 15 0.99 -5.01 -8.62
C TYR A 15 -0.26 -5.57 -9.29
N PHE A 16 -0.09 -6.31 -10.38
CA PHE A 16 -1.17 -6.88 -11.20
C PHE A 16 -1.32 -8.40 -11.05
N ILE A 17 -0.58 -9.02 -10.12
CA ILE A 17 -0.59 -10.46 -9.91
C ILE A 17 -1.47 -10.78 -8.71
N ASN A 18 -2.43 -11.69 -8.87
CA ASN A 18 -3.32 -12.07 -7.79
C ASN A 18 -2.58 -12.86 -6.70
N GLU A 19 -3.07 -12.76 -5.47
CA GLU A 19 -2.47 -13.45 -4.32
C GLU A 19 -2.38 -14.97 -4.54
N ASP A 20 -3.38 -15.58 -5.16
CA ASP A 20 -3.38 -17.02 -5.45
C ASP A 20 -2.31 -17.44 -6.46
N GLU A 21 -2.01 -16.60 -7.45
CA GLU A 21 -0.94 -16.84 -8.42
C GLU A 21 0.42 -16.76 -7.72
N ILE A 22 0.62 -15.77 -6.86
CA ILE A 22 1.83 -15.64 -6.03
C ILE A 22 1.98 -16.87 -5.13
N ARG A 23 0.90 -17.30 -4.46
CA ARG A 23 0.90 -18.49 -3.59
C ARG A 23 1.27 -19.76 -4.36
N LYS A 24 0.72 -19.96 -5.56
CA LYS A 24 1.07 -21.09 -6.44
C LYS A 24 2.54 -21.04 -6.85
N TYR A 25 3.04 -19.88 -7.28
CA TYR A 25 4.44 -19.70 -7.66
C TYR A 25 5.39 -20.02 -6.52
N VAL A 26 5.13 -19.48 -5.33
CA VAL A 26 5.90 -19.73 -4.09
C VAL A 26 5.94 -21.22 -3.75
N SER A 27 4.80 -21.92 -3.89
CA SER A 27 4.69 -23.36 -3.66
C SER A 27 5.55 -24.15 -4.65
N LEU A 28 5.44 -23.86 -5.95
CA LEU A 28 6.22 -24.51 -7.01
C LEU A 28 7.73 -24.31 -6.84
N LYS A 29 8.14 -23.12 -6.39
CA LYS A 29 9.54 -22.79 -6.11
C LYS A 29 10.03 -23.24 -4.73
N LYS A 30 9.15 -23.84 -3.91
CA LYS A 30 9.47 -24.37 -2.57
C LYS A 30 10.12 -23.32 -1.65
N PHE A 31 9.69 -22.07 -1.75
CA PHE A 31 10.23 -21.02 -0.87
C PHE A 31 9.81 -21.26 0.58
N LYS A 32 10.74 -21.03 1.52
CA LYS A 32 10.43 -21.04 2.95
C LYS A 32 9.67 -19.75 3.29
N ILE A 33 8.42 -19.89 3.72
CA ILE A 33 7.56 -18.75 4.08
C ILE A 33 7.08 -18.86 5.53
N LEU A 34 6.94 -17.71 6.18
CA LEU A 34 6.22 -17.62 7.45
C LEU A 34 4.72 -17.68 7.16
N LYS A 35 4.06 -18.77 7.56
CA LYS A 35 2.60 -18.94 7.40
C LYS A 35 1.78 -18.22 8.49
N LYS A 36 2.40 -17.89 9.63
CA LYS A 36 1.73 -17.25 10.76
C LYS A 36 1.36 -15.81 10.40
N ARG A 37 0.10 -15.44 10.58
CA ARG A 37 -0.38 -14.06 10.47
C ARG A 37 -0.24 -13.33 11.81
N CYS A 38 -0.14 -12.00 11.78
CA CYS A 38 -0.22 -11.17 12.98
C CYS A 38 -1.60 -11.38 13.65
N PRO A 39 -1.67 -11.58 14.97
CA PRO A 39 -2.94 -11.83 15.68
C PRO A 39 -3.94 -10.67 15.57
N TYR A 40 -3.47 -9.44 15.35
CA TYR A 40 -4.32 -8.25 15.18
C TYR A 40 -4.75 -8.02 13.73
N ALA A 41 -4.28 -8.82 12.76
CA ALA A 41 -4.54 -8.56 11.35
C ALA A 41 -6.02 -8.75 10.97
N SER A 42 -6.71 -9.70 11.61
CA SER A 42 -8.14 -9.98 11.37
C SER A 42 -9.06 -8.90 11.94
N LEU A 43 -8.58 -8.08 12.88
CA LEU A 43 -9.36 -6.98 13.46
C LEU A 43 -9.41 -5.74 12.55
N SER A 44 -8.65 -5.74 11.45
CA SER A 44 -8.60 -4.61 10.53
C SER A 44 -9.74 -4.69 9.53
N TYR A 45 -10.39 -3.56 9.27
CA TYR A 45 -11.38 -3.39 8.19
C TYR A 45 -10.89 -3.90 6.81
N ARG A 46 -9.58 -3.91 6.57
CA ARG A 46 -9.01 -4.48 5.33
C ARG A 46 -9.29 -5.97 5.15
N ASP A 47 -9.55 -6.71 6.23
CA ASP A 47 -9.90 -8.13 6.14
C ASP A 47 -11.30 -8.30 5.54
N GLU A 48 -12.27 -7.50 5.99
CA GLU A 48 -13.62 -7.43 5.43
C GLU A 48 -13.60 -7.01 3.96
N VAL A 49 -12.86 -5.95 3.62
CA VAL A 49 -12.73 -5.48 2.23
C VAL A 49 -12.11 -6.56 1.35
N ARG A 50 -11.10 -7.30 1.85
CA ARG A 50 -10.51 -8.41 1.09
C ARG A 50 -11.53 -9.51 0.83
N ALA A 51 -12.26 -9.94 1.86
CA ALA A 51 -13.29 -10.98 1.71
C ALA A 51 -14.38 -10.58 0.72
N LEU A 52 -14.77 -9.31 0.67
CA LEU A 52 -15.71 -8.81 -0.34
C LEU A 52 -15.12 -8.86 -1.76
N LEU A 53 -13.87 -8.41 -1.93
CA LEU A 53 -13.19 -8.46 -3.23
C LEU A 53 -12.96 -9.89 -3.71
N ASP A 54 -12.71 -10.83 -2.79
CA ASP A 54 -12.58 -12.26 -3.09
C ASP A 54 -13.91 -12.81 -3.63
N LYS A 55 -15.04 -12.51 -2.98
CA LYS A 55 -16.37 -12.90 -3.48
C LYS A 55 -16.67 -12.36 -4.88
N PHE A 56 -16.29 -11.12 -5.17
CA PHE A 56 -16.47 -10.55 -6.50
C PHE A 56 -15.57 -11.19 -7.54
N GLU A 57 -14.32 -11.49 -7.20
CA GLU A 57 -13.39 -12.18 -8.07
C GLU A 57 -13.84 -13.61 -8.39
N GLU A 58 -14.40 -14.32 -7.41
CA GLU A 58 -14.99 -15.66 -7.59
C GLU A 58 -16.20 -15.62 -8.52
N SER A 59 -17.06 -14.61 -8.37
CA SER A 59 -18.26 -14.44 -9.20
C SER A 59 -17.91 -13.96 -10.61
N ASN A 60 -16.92 -13.07 -10.75
CA ASN A 60 -16.51 -12.43 -11.99
C ASN A 60 -14.98 -12.30 -12.03
N LYS A 61 -14.32 -13.30 -12.64
CA LYS A 61 -12.86 -13.33 -12.77
C LYS A 61 -12.33 -12.06 -13.43
N GLY A 62 -11.29 -11.48 -12.85
CA GLY A 62 -10.66 -10.25 -13.32
C GLY A 62 -11.18 -8.97 -12.65
N THR A 63 -12.20 -9.06 -11.78
CA THR A 63 -12.77 -7.88 -11.10
C THR A 63 -11.73 -7.08 -10.33
N LYS A 64 -10.83 -7.72 -9.59
CA LYS A 64 -9.74 -7.05 -8.86
C LYS A 64 -8.84 -6.24 -9.79
N ASN A 65 -8.45 -6.84 -10.92
CA ASN A 65 -7.61 -6.19 -11.92
C ASN A 65 -8.35 -5.05 -12.62
N SER A 66 -9.63 -5.23 -12.94
CA SER A 66 -10.48 -4.16 -13.50
C SER A 66 -10.55 -2.95 -12.56
N ILE A 67 -10.79 -3.17 -11.27
CA ILE A 67 -10.80 -2.08 -10.27
C ILE A 67 -9.46 -1.34 -10.24
N VAL A 68 -8.34 -2.07 -10.23
CA VAL A 68 -7.00 -1.48 -10.23
C VAL A 68 -6.75 -0.69 -11.51
N ASN A 69 -7.11 -1.23 -12.67
CA ASN A 69 -6.93 -0.58 -13.97
C ASN A 69 -7.75 0.70 -14.07
N SER A 70 -9.03 0.66 -13.70
CA SER A 70 -9.87 1.86 -13.65
C SER A 70 -9.32 2.92 -12.69
N PHE A 71 -8.78 2.51 -11.54
CA PHE A 71 -8.10 3.44 -10.64
C PHE A 71 -6.87 4.07 -11.30
N LEU A 72 -6.06 3.29 -12.01
CA LEU A 72 -4.87 3.79 -12.72
C LEU A 72 -5.23 4.75 -13.85
N GLU A 73 -6.35 4.53 -14.55
CA GLU A 73 -6.86 5.42 -15.59
C GLU A 73 -7.23 6.81 -15.03
N ILE A 74 -7.89 6.86 -13.87
CA ILE A 74 -8.27 8.14 -13.23
C ILE A 74 -7.14 8.77 -12.41
N LEU A 75 -6.10 8.01 -12.06
CA LEU A 75 -5.01 8.47 -11.20
C LEU A 75 -4.30 9.75 -11.68
N PRO A 76 -4.04 9.97 -12.98
CA PRO A 76 -3.46 11.22 -13.47
C PRO A 76 -4.34 12.44 -13.16
N LEU A 77 -5.66 12.31 -13.32
CA LEU A 77 -6.62 13.38 -13.01
C LEU A 77 -6.64 13.69 -11.52
N LEU A 78 -6.69 12.65 -10.68
CA LEU A 78 -6.60 12.80 -9.23
C LEU A 78 -5.30 13.47 -8.80
N LYS A 79 -4.17 13.09 -9.38
CA LYS A 79 -2.85 13.72 -9.10
C LYS A 79 -2.82 15.20 -9.49
N LYS A 80 -3.51 15.58 -10.57
CA LYS A 80 -3.61 16.98 -11.01
C LYS A 80 -4.51 17.77 -10.06
N HIS A 81 -5.67 17.22 -9.70
CA HIS A 81 -6.65 17.86 -8.82
C HIS A 81 -6.11 18.06 -7.40
N TYR A 82 -5.50 17.02 -6.82
CA TYR A 82 -4.94 17.05 -5.47
C TYR A 82 -3.44 17.38 -5.44
N LYS A 83 -2.97 18.20 -6.38
CA LYS A 83 -1.57 18.62 -6.40
C LYS A 83 -1.28 19.47 -5.17
N ASN A 84 -0.69 18.86 -4.14
CA ASN A 84 -0.25 19.55 -2.94
C ASN A 84 0.87 20.54 -3.29
N SER A 85 0.65 21.82 -2.98
CA SER A 85 1.64 22.90 -3.08
C SER A 85 2.48 23.06 -1.81
N LYS A 86 2.23 22.27 -0.76
CA LYS A 86 2.96 22.36 0.50
C LYS A 86 4.42 21.93 0.32
N GLU A 87 5.32 22.76 0.83
CA GLU A 87 6.75 22.44 0.88
C GLU A 87 7.00 21.25 1.81
N ILE A 88 8.02 20.45 1.46
CA ILE A 88 8.46 19.35 2.29
C ILE A 88 9.52 19.88 3.26
N ASN A 89 9.25 19.72 4.55
CA ASN A 89 10.18 19.98 5.64
C ASN A 89 10.93 18.71 6.03
N VAL A 90 11.92 18.88 6.91
CA VAL A 90 12.70 17.78 7.50
C VAL A 90 12.55 17.83 9.01
N CYS A 91 12.09 16.74 9.60
CA CYS A 91 11.98 16.60 11.05
C CYS A 91 13.37 16.59 11.69
N SER A 92 13.47 16.87 13.00
CA SER A 92 14.72 16.71 13.76
C SER A 92 15.33 15.30 13.71
N CYS A 93 14.56 14.26 13.36
CA CYS A 93 15.07 12.91 13.14
C CYS A 93 15.63 12.66 11.73
N GLY A 94 15.55 13.64 10.82
CA GLY A 94 16.03 13.55 9.43
C GLY A 94 15.00 13.09 8.40
N GLU A 95 13.81 12.65 8.82
CA GLU A 95 12.75 12.17 7.91
C GLU A 95 11.91 13.33 7.32
N PRO A 96 11.47 13.22 6.05
CA PRO A 96 10.64 14.23 5.40
C PRO A 96 9.22 14.30 5.98
N CYS A 97 8.70 15.50 6.19
CA CYS A 97 7.36 15.75 6.72
C CYS A 97 6.75 17.06 6.21
N ILE A 98 5.44 17.23 6.38
CA ILE A 98 4.75 18.48 6.03
C ILE A 98 4.84 19.51 7.17
N GLY A 99 4.79 19.05 8.44
CA GLY A 99 4.96 19.90 9.63
C GLY A 99 6.40 19.91 10.14
N GLU A 100 6.60 20.38 11.37
CA GLU A 100 7.90 20.38 12.05
C GLU A 100 8.31 18.99 12.58
N VAL A 101 7.31 18.18 12.96
CA VAL A 101 7.51 16.84 13.52
C VAL A 101 6.88 15.80 12.57
N CYS A 102 7.62 14.75 12.24
CA CYS A 102 7.10 13.67 11.40
C CYS A 102 6.11 12.78 12.18
N LYS A 103 5.19 12.11 11.45
CA LYS A 103 4.20 11.22 12.08
C LYS A 103 4.82 10.08 12.90
N GLY A 104 6.01 9.61 12.52
CA GLY A 104 6.75 8.62 13.32
C GLY A 104 7.12 9.18 14.70
N CYS A 105 7.73 10.37 14.75
CA CYS A 105 8.10 11.01 16.01
C CYS A 105 6.88 11.41 16.85
N GLU A 106 5.77 11.85 16.23
CA GLU A 106 4.52 12.12 16.95
C GLU A 106 4.01 10.88 17.70
N VAL A 107 4.08 9.69 17.08
CA VAL A 107 3.64 8.44 17.72
C VAL A 107 4.57 8.09 18.88
N VAL A 108 5.89 8.17 18.71
CA VAL A 108 6.86 7.88 19.77
C VAL A 108 6.62 8.78 20.98
N LYS A 109 6.41 10.09 20.79
CA LYS A 109 6.12 11.05 21.86
C LYS A 109 4.80 10.81 22.61
N LYS A 110 3.85 10.06 22.03
CA LYS A 110 2.57 9.74 22.67
C LYS A 110 2.61 8.48 23.52
N VAL A 111 3.60 7.62 23.26
CA VAL A 111 3.71 6.29 23.87
C VAL A 111 4.87 6.23 24.87
N GLY A 112 5.91 7.05 24.68
CA GLY A 112 6.94 7.32 25.69
C GLY A 112 6.56 8.50 26.56
#